data_AF-A0A7U6KQ57-F1
#
_entry.id   AF-A0A7U6KQ57-F1
#
_cell.length_a   1.000
_cell.length_b   1.000
_cell.length_c   1.000
_cell.angle_alpha   90.00
_cell.angle_beta   90.00
_cell.angle_gamma   90.00
#
_symmetry.space_group_name_H-M   'P 1'
#
loop_
_entity.id
_entity.type
_entity.pdbx_description
1 polymer ?
#
loop_
_entity_poly.entity_id
_entity_poly.type
_entity_poly.pdbx_seq_one_letter_code
_entity_poly.pdbx_strand_id
1 'polypeptide(L)' 'MFERTHIPEAPWWVVEGNNKKRARLNCIAHLLDQIPYKEIPREEVELPSRKRDDEYYREPIPDDMYVPSRY' A
#
# COMPACT_ATOMS: atom_id res chain seq x y z
N MET A 1 0.26 -24.27 16.73
CA MET A 1 0.84 -23.00 16.22
C MET A 1 0.59 -21.90 17.24
N PHE A 2 -0.60 -21.29 17.32
CA PHE A 2 -0.88 -20.15 18.22
C PHE A 2 -0.53 -20.40 19.69
N GLU A 3 -0.86 -21.57 20.23
CA GLU A 3 -0.52 -21.95 21.62
C GLU A 3 0.98 -21.84 21.95
N ARG A 4 1.86 -22.02 20.96
CA ARG A 4 3.32 -21.99 21.14
C ARG A 4 3.96 -20.66 20.73
N THR A 5 3.26 -19.83 19.95
CA THR A 5 3.87 -18.65 19.29
C THR A 5 3.09 -17.35 19.49
N HIS A 6 1.93 -17.37 20.16
CA HIS A 6 1.22 -16.17 20.58
C HIS A 6 1.78 -15.71 21.93
N ILE A 7 2.73 -14.78 21.89
CA ILE A 7 3.42 -14.23 23.07
C ILE A 7 3.19 -12.70 23.17
N PRO A 8 3.30 -12.09 24.36
CA PRO A 8 3.02 -10.67 24.55
C PRO A 8 3.83 -9.73 23.65
N GLU A 9 5.08 -10.08 23.35
CA GLU A 9 5.99 -9.29 22.51
C GLU A 9 5.71 -9.45 21.01
N ALA A 10 5.00 -10.50 20.61
CA ALA A 10 4.67 -10.83 19.21
C ALA A 10 3.31 -11.54 19.11
N PRO A 11 2.19 -10.81 19.35
CA PRO A 11 0.86 -11.41 19.35
C PRO A 11 0.39 -11.77 17.93
N TRP A 12 -0.21 -12.95 17.80
CA TRP A 12 -1.03 -13.30 16.64
C TRP A 12 -2.41 -12.65 16.71
N TRP A 13 -2.84 -12.05 15.60
CA TRP A 13 -4.18 -11.50 15.42
C TRP A 13 -4.92 -12.24 14.30
N VAL A 14 -6.19 -12.59 14.53
CA VAL A 14 -7.02 -13.31 13.56
C VAL A 14 -8.00 -12.35 12.89
N VAL A 15 -8.03 -12.34 11.56
CA VAL A 15 -8.93 -11.49 10.76
C VAL A 15 -9.92 -12.35 9.99
N GLU A 16 -11.22 -12.12 10.18
CA GLU A 16 -12.27 -12.84 9.46
C GLU A 16 -12.28 -12.48 7.96
N GLY A 17 -11.99 -13.46 7.09
CA GLY A 17 -11.71 -13.25 5.66
C GLY A 17 -12.90 -13.39 4.69
N ASN A 18 -14.08 -13.79 5.17
CA ASN A 18 -15.24 -14.10 4.29
C ASN A 18 -15.64 -12.92 3.40
N ASN A 19 -15.66 -11.70 3.97
CA ASN A 19 -15.76 -10.47 3.19
C ASN A 19 -14.37 -9.87 3.00
N LYS A 20 -13.77 -10.10 1.82
CA LYS A 20 -12.40 -9.65 1.51
C LYS A 20 -12.20 -8.14 1.64
N LYS A 21 -13.18 -7.31 1.26
CA LYS A 21 -13.06 -5.85 1.39
C LYS A 21 -13.00 -5.45 2.87
N ARG A 22 -13.92 -5.97 3.69
CA ARG A 22 -13.96 -5.71 5.14
C ARG A 22 -12.72 -6.25 5.85
N ALA A 23 -12.27 -7.45 5.51
CA ALA A 23 -11.07 -8.06 6.07
C ALA A 23 -9.82 -7.19 5.86
N ARG A 24 -9.63 -6.66 4.64
CA ARG A 24 -8.51 -5.76 4.31
C ARG A 24 -8.57 -4.48 5.13
N LEU A 25 -9.74 -3.84 5.20
CA LEU A 25 -9.91 -2.60 5.97
C LEU A 25 -9.63 -2.82 7.46
N ASN A 26 -10.16 -3.90 8.04
CA ASN A 26 -9.92 -4.24 9.46
C ASN A 26 -8.44 -4.53 9.74
N CYS A 27 -7.77 -5.27 8.86
CA CYS A 27 -6.35 -5.58 9.00
C CYS A 27 -5.49 -4.30 8.97
N ILE A 28 -5.74 -3.41 8.00
CA ILE A 28 -5.03 -2.13 7.87
C ILE A 28 -5.27 -1.25 9.10
N ALA A 29 -6.53 -1.10 9.54
CA ALA A 29 -6.88 -0.28 10.69
C ALA A 29 -6.18 -0.78 11.97
N HIS A 30 -6.30 -2.08 12.29
CA HIS A 30 -5.64 -2.67 13.45
C HIS A 30 -4.13 -2.44 13.44
N LEU A 31 -3.48 -2.65 12.30
CA LEU A 31 -2.04 -2.44 12.16
C LEU A 31 -1.64 -0.98 12.41
N LEU A 32 -2.39 -0.03 11.86
CA LEU A 32 -2.10 1.40 12.03
C LEU A 32 -2.28 1.85 13.49
N ASP A 33 -3.28 1.32 14.21
CA ASP A 33 -3.52 1.64 15.62
C ASP A 33 -2.41 1.13 16.55
N GLN A 34 -1.66 0.09 16.16
CA GLN A 34 -0.52 -0.41 16.95
C GLN A 34 0.70 0.51 16.87
N ILE A 35 0.77 1.38 15.86
CA ILE A 35 1.92 2.24 15.62
C ILE A 35 1.56 3.64 16.11
N PRO A 36 2.29 4.23 17.08
CA PRO A 36 2.07 5.62 17.50
C PRO A 36 2.60 6.56 16.42
N TYR A 37 1.89 6.63 15.29
CA TYR A 37 2.26 7.44 14.15
C TYR A 37 2.26 8.90 14.55
N LYS A 38 3.37 9.58 14.25
CA LYS A 38 3.51 11.01 14.43
C LYS A 38 4.07 11.57 13.15
N GLU A 39 3.61 12.77 12.81
CA GLU A 39 4.30 13.54 11.79
C GLU A 39 5.72 13.79 12.25
N ILE A 40 6.66 13.40 11.39
CA ILE A 40 8.08 13.70 11.55
C ILE A 40 8.44 14.77 10.53
N PRO A 41 9.25 15.78 10.91
CA PRO A 41 9.75 16.74 9.95
C PRO A 41 10.55 15.97 8.88
N ARG A 42 10.24 16.24 7.62
CA ARG A 42 10.99 15.77 6.47
C ARG A 42 11.74 16.94 5.89
N GLU A 43 12.97 16.73 5.46
CA GLU A 43 13.69 17.73 4.69
C GLU A 43 12.91 18.03 3.41
N GLU A 44 12.77 19.31 3.09
CA GLU A 44 12.18 19.72 1.82
C GLU A 44 13.13 19.32 0.68
N VAL A 45 12.58 18.62 -0.31
CA VAL A 45 13.33 18.24 -1.51
C VAL A 45 13.05 19.28 -2.58
N GLU A 46 14.08 20.02 -2.95
CA GLU A 46 14.04 20.92 -4.10
C GLU A 46 14.03 20.08 -5.38
N LEU A 47 12.85 20.00 -6.00
CA LEU A 47 12.71 19.36 -7.30
C LEU A 47 13.26 20.29 -8.38
N PRO A 48 14.02 19.77 -9.37
CA PRO A 48 14.45 20.59 -10.50
C PRO A 48 13.23 21.11 -11.27
N SER A 49 13.40 22.25 -11.93
CA SER A 49 12.40 22.79 -12.84
C SER A 49 11.96 21.73 -13.85
N ARG A 50 10.65 21.59 -14.07
CA ARG A 50 10.10 20.64 -15.04
C ARG A 50 10.69 20.90 -16.43
N LYS A 51 11.46 19.94 -16.95
CA LYS A 51 11.92 19.96 -18.35
C LYS A 51 10.72 19.65 -19.25
N ARG A 52 10.37 20.59 -20.13
CA ARG A 52 9.56 20.31 -21.32
C ARG A 52 10.53 20.02 -22.45
N ASP A 53 10.39 18.85 -23.02
CA ASP A 53 11.15 18.41 -24.17
C ASP A 53 10.15 18.27 -25.32
N ASP A 54 10.35 19.06 -26.37
CA ASP A 54 9.46 19.06 -27.54
C ASP A 54 9.62 17.76 -28.36
N GLU A 55 10.72 17.02 -28.15
CA GLU A 55 10.96 15.70 -28.74
C GLU A 55 10.36 14.57 -27.90
N TYR A 56 9.88 14.85 -26.68
CA TYR A 56 9.25 13.85 -25.83
C TYR A 56 7.82 13.54 -26.31
N TYR A 57 7.72 12.51 -27.14
CA TYR A 57 6.45 11.91 -27.57
C TYR A 57 6.19 10.61 -26.80
N ARG A 58 5.01 10.50 -26.17
CA ARG A 58 4.55 9.23 -25.58
C ARG A 58 3.85 8.43 -26.66
N GLU A 59 4.46 7.32 -27.06
CA GLU A 59 3.81 6.37 -27.96
C GLU A 59 2.53 5.80 -27.31
N PRO A 60 1.49 5.51 -28.11
CA PRO A 60 0.33 4.76 -27.62
C PRO A 60 0.78 3.42 -27.04
N ILE A 61 0.27 3.07 -25.86
CA ILE A 61 0.53 1.75 -25.26
C ILE A 61 -0.16 0.70 -26.14
N PRO A 62 0.56 -0.34 -26.62
CA PRO A 62 -0.03 -1.43 -27.40
C PRO A 62 -1.19 -2.13 -26.68
N ASP A 63 -2.21 -2.51 -27.44
CA ASP A 63 -3.45 -3.10 -26.91
C ASP A 63 -3.23 -4.42 -26.16
N ASP A 64 -2.20 -5.19 -26.53
CA ASP A 64 -1.83 -6.47 -25.94
C ASP A 64 -1.14 -6.35 -24.57
N MET A 65 -0.68 -5.14 -24.20
CA MET A 65 -0.12 -4.86 -22.87
C MET A 65 -1.20 -4.61 -21.82
N TYR A 66 -2.45 -4.37 -22.22
CA TYR A 66 -3.55 -4.19 -21.27
C TYR A 66 -4.04 -5.53 -20.74
N VAL A 67 -4.16 -5.63 -19.41
CA VAL A 67 -4.82 -6.77 -18.78
C VAL A 67 -6.31 -6.76 -19.15
N PRO A 68 -6.90 -7.88 -19.60
CA PRO A 68 -8.31 -7.93 -20.00
C PRO A 68 -9.26 -7.44 -18.89
N SER A 69 -10.11 -6.46 -19.21
CA SER A 69 -11.17 -6.05 -18.29
C SER A 69 -12.23 -7.15 -18.20
N ARG A 70 -12.45 -7.66 -17.00
CA ARG A 70 -13.29 -8.85 -16.75
C ARG A 70 -14.60 -8.54 -16.02
N TYR A 71 -14.81 -7.29 -15.63
CA TYR A 71 -15.97 -6.78 -14.90
C TYR A 71 -16.43 -5.47 -15.53
#